data_AF-A0A239Z4I0-F1
#
_entry.id   AF-A0A239Z4I0-F1
#
_cell.length_a   1.000
_cell.length_b   1.000
_cell.length_c   1.000
_cell.angle_alpha   90.00
_cell.angle_beta   90.00
_cell.angle_gamma   90.00
#
_symmetry.space_group_name_H-M   'P 1'
#
loop_
_entity.id
_entity.type
_entity.pdbx_description
1 polymer ?
#
loop_
_entity_poly.entity_id
_entity_poly.type
_entity_poly.pdbx_seq_one_letter_code
_entity_poly.pdbx_strand_id
1 'polypeptide(L)' 'MVSELLKSFDLNLYSSDIPGVYFNEFGEYVDEDGNLLTPSQIDEIRHKDDYEDDYYR' A
#
# COMPACT_ATOMS: atom_id res chain seq x y z
N MET A 1 14.54 -17.10 24.61
CA MET A 1 14.82 -15.94 23.74
C MET A 1 14.49 -16.36 22.31
N VAL A 2 13.24 -16.19 21.89
CA VAL A 2 12.76 -16.50 20.52
C VAL A 2 12.27 -15.25 19.79
N SER A 3 12.56 -14.07 20.35
CA SER A 3 11.91 -12.81 20.00
C SER A 3 12.71 -11.90 19.05
N GLU A 4 13.88 -12.31 18.60
CA GLU A 4 14.75 -11.46 17.75
C GLU A 4 14.73 -11.84 16.25
N LEU A 5 14.02 -12.91 15.87
CA LEU A 5 14.12 -13.49 14.53
C LEU A 5 13.16 -12.93 13.47
N LEU A 6 12.34 -11.92 13.82
CA LEU A 6 11.32 -11.34 12.92
C LEU A 6 11.60 -9.88 12.54
N LYS A 7 12.80 -9.36 12.78
CA LYS A 7 13.08 -7.92 12.61
C LYS A 7 13.68 -7.49 11.27
N SER A 8 13.84 -8.40 10.33
CA SER A 8 14.38 -8.06 9.02
C SER A 8 13.89 -9.03 7.96
N PHE A 9 12.57 -9.10 7.77
CA PHE A 9 12.12 -9.25 6.39
C PHE A 9 12.43 -7.90 5.74
N ASP A 10 13.59 -7.80 5.09
CA ASP A 10 13.85 -6.71 4.14
C ASP A 10 12.78 -6.85 3.04
N LEU A 11 11.63 -6.24 3.29
CA LEU A 11 10.57 -6.08 2.32
C LEU A 11 11.14 -5.13 1.27
N ASN A 12 11.65 -5.70 0.18
CA ASN A 12 12.07 -4.95 -1.00
C ASN A 12 10.84 -4.30 -1.61
N LEU A 13 10.50 -3.11 -1.11
CA LEU A 13 9.38 -2.29 -1.55
C LEU A 13 9.88 -1.18 -2.47
N TYR A 14 9.30 -1.10 -3.66
CA TYR A 14 9.51 0.00 -4.58
C TYR A 14 8.35 0.98 -4.49
N SER A 15 8.63 2.28 -4.55
CA SER A 15 7.57 3.30 -4.57
C SER A 15 6.67 3.11 -5.79
N SER A 16 5.35 3.13 -5.57
CA SER A 16 4.39 3.27 -6.65
C SER A 16 4.15 4.75 -7.00
N ASP A 17 3.44 4.98 -8.11
CA ASP A 17 2.90 6.28 -8.48
C ASP A 17 1.67 6.67 -7.62
N ILE A 18 1.17 5.74 -6.80
CA ILE A 18 0.04 5.93 -5.89
C ILE A 18 0.60 6.12 -4.48
N PRO A 19 0.32 7.25 -3.80
CA PRO A 19 0.78 7.48 -2.43
C PRO A 19 0.31 6.39 -1.46
N GLY A 20 1.23 5.87 -0.64
CA GLY A 20 0.92 4.82 0.34
C GLY A 20 0.82 3.41 -0.24
N VAL A 21 1.08 3.23 -1.54
CA VAL A 21 1.12 1.93 -2.21
C VAL A 21 2.54 1.67 -2.72
N TYR A 22 2.99 0.44 -2.57
CA TYR A 22 4.32 -0.01 -2.96
C TYR A 22 4.25 -1.25 -3.85
N PHE A 23 5.33 -1.53 -4.57
CA PHE A 23 5.50 -2.79 -5.30
C PHE A 23 6.45 -3.70 -4.54
N ASN A 24 6.07 -4.95 -4.35
CA ASN A 24 7.00 -5.97 -3.87
C ASN A 24 7.94 -6.45 -5.00
N GLU A 25 8.87 -7.35 -4.67
CA GLU A 25 9.82 -7.94 -5.63
C GLU A 25 9.15 -8.76 -6.76
N PHE A 26 7.88 -9.13 -6.60
CA PHE A 26 7.09 -9.85 -7.59
C PHE A 26 6.24 -8.92 -8.47
N GLY A 27 6.30 -7.60 -8.24
CA GLY A 27 5.50 -6.60 -8.95
C GLY A 27 4.05 -6.52 -8.47
N GLU A 28 3.75 -7.06 -7.29
CA GLU A 28 2.43 -6.98 -6.67
C GLU A 28 2.30 -5.72 -5.81
N TYR A 29 1.10 -5.15 -5.78
CA TYR A 29 0.80 -3.99 -4.96
C TYR A 29 0.65 -4.39 -3.49
N VAL A 30 1.39 -3.71 -2.64
CA VAL A 30 1.39 -3.91 -1.20
C VAL A 30 1.34 -2.58 -0.45
N ASP A 31 0.91 -2.62 0.81
CA ASP A 31 0.97 -1.47 1.71
C ASP A 31 2.38 -1.27 2.29
N GLU A 32 2.53 -0.25 3.16
CA GLU A 32 3.80 0.07 3.84
C GLU A 32 4.31 -1.04 4.78
N ASP A 33 3.41 -1.91 5.24
CA ASP A 33 3.72 -3.06 6.08
C ASP A 33 4.04 -4.32 5.24
N GLY A 34 3.88 -4.25 3.92
CA GLY A 34 4.11 -5.35 2.99
C GLY A 34 2.92 -6.29 2.79
N ASN A 35 1.71 -5.92 3.22
CA ASN A 35 0.51 -6.70 3.00
C ASN A 35 -0.02 -6.48 1.58
N LEU A 36 -0.47 -7.55 0.93
CA LEU A 36 -1.09 -7.48 -0.39
C LEU A 36 -2.35 -6.62 -0.39
N LEU A 37 -2.37 -5.67 -1.33
CA LEU A 37 -3.51 -4.82 -1.61
C LEU A 37 -4.36 -5.42 -2.73
N THR A 38 -5.67 -5.39 -2.54
CA THR A 38 -6.62 -5.76 -3.58
C THR A 38 -6.90 -4.58 -4.53
N PRO A 39 -7.34 -4.84 -5.78
CA PRO A 39 -7.68 -3.77 -6.71
C PRO A 39 -8.65 -2.71 -6.15
N SER A 40 -9.65 -3.13 -5.38
CA SER A 40 -10.61 -2.20 -4.75
C SER A 40 -9.98 -1.30 -3.69
N GLN A 41 -9.01 -1.81 -2.91
CA GLN A 41 -8.27 -0.99 -1.95
C GLN A 41 -7.38 0.03 -2.67
N ILE A 42 -6.75 -0.39 -3.77
CA ILE A 42 -5.94 0.52 -4.59
C ILE A 42 -6.82 1.62 -5.18
N ASP A 43 -8.00 1.27 -5.70
CA ASP A 43 -8.97 2.24 -6.22
C ASP A 43 -9.41 3.21 -5.13
N GLU A 44 -9.71 2.75 -3.91
CA GLU A 44 -10.08 3.61 -2.78
C GLU A 44 -8.94 4.58 -2.40
N ILE A 45 -7.69 4.12 -2.43
CA ILE A 45 -6.51 4.96 -2.16
C ILE A 45 -6.33 6.01 -3.28
N ARG A 46 -6.51 5.63 -4.55
CA ARG A 46 -6.43 6.56 -5.70
C ARG A 46 -7.56 7.59 -5.69
N HIS A 47 -8.76 7.19 -5.29
CA HIS A 47 -9.95 8.04 -5.34
C HIS A 47 -10.09 8.98 -4.14
N LYS A 48 -9.23 8.88 -3.13
CA LYS A 48 -9.30 9.74 -1.94
C LYS A 48 -9.00 11.21 -2.24
N ASP A 49 -8.30 11.52 -3.33
CA ASP A 49 -7.96 12.90 -3.70
C ASP A 49 -9.05 13.62 -4.52
N ASP A 50 -10.04 12.90 -5.06
CA ASP A 50 -10.96 13.43 -6.08
C ASP A 50 -12.46 13.47 -5.68
N TYR A 51 -12.84 13.11 -4.45
CA TYR A 51 -14.26 12.89 -4.09
C TYR A 51 -14.79 13.64 -2.85
N GLU A 52 -14.18 14.76 -2.47
CA GLU A 52 -14.65 15.57 -1.31
C GLU A 52 -15.46 16.83 -1.68
N ASP A 53 -15.79 17.12 -2.95
CA ASP A 53 -16.30 18.47 -3.31
C ASP A 53 -17.74 18.55 -3.88
N ASP A 54 -18.46 17.43 -4.04
CA ASP A 54 -19.68 17.42 -4.85
C ASP A 54 -20.98 17.07 -4.09
N TYR A 55 -20.93 16.54 -2.87
CA TYR A 55 -22.12 15.94 -2.22
C TYR A 55 -23.04 16.94 -1.47
N TYR A 56 -22.68 18.23 -1.40
CA TYR A 56 -23.51 19.27 -0.79
C TYR A 56 -23.55 20.55 -1.65
N ARG A 57 -24.36 20.56 -2.71
CA ARG A 57 -24.91 21.79 -3.30
C ARG A 57 -26.42 21.71 -3.46
#